data_AF-A0A7S3PC47-F1
#
_entry.id   AF-A0A7S3PC47-F1
#
_cell.length_a   1.000
_cell.length_b   1.000
_cell.length_c   1.000
_cell.angle_alpha   90.00
_cell.angle_beta   90.00
_cell.angle_gamma   90.00
#
_symmetry.space_group_name_H-M   'P 1'
#
loop_
_entity.id
_entity.type
_entity.pdbx_description
1 polymer ?
#
loop_
_entity_poly.entity_id
_entity_poly.type
_entity_poly.pdbx_seq_one_letter_code
_entity_poly.pdbx_strand_id
1 'polypeptide(L)'
;FSGALAEQQPSEAVVTAPVTRVYTPAFPLKYGCNPHQKPAQILSRLDQKLPFDVLNGTPGYINLLDAANAWQLVVELRQATGLASASSFKHVSPAGAAVAVPLTDVEYQAYEV
;
A
#
# COMPACT_ATOMS: atom_id res chain seq x y z
N PHE A 1 49.67 -36.05 8.84
CA PHE A 1 48.72 -34.92 8.85
C PHE A 1 47.34 -35.45 9.17
N SER A 2 47.01 -35.51 10.46
CA SER A 2 45.67 -35.90 10.94
C SER A 2 44.90 -34.60 11.17
N GLY A 3 44.01 -34.26 10.24
CA GLY A 3 43.09 -33.14 10.38
C GLY A 3 41.76 -33.67 10.88
N ALA A 4 41.45 -33.44 12.15
CA ALA A 4 40.13 -33.71 12.70
C ALA A 4 39.11 -32.78 12.04
N LEU A 5 38.03 -33.34 11.50
CA LEU A 5 36.86 -32.59 11.06
C LEU A 5 36.21 -31.99 12.31
N ALA A 6 36.28 -30.67 12.46
CA ALA A 6 35.54 -29.98 13.50
C ALA A 6 34.04 -30.09 13.18
N GLU A 7 33.30 -30.76 14.06
CA GLU A 7 31.84 -30.75 14.02
C GLU A 7 31.36 -29.30 14.17
N GLN A 8 30.79 -28.74 13.11
CA GLN A 8 30.09 -27.47 13.20
C GLN A 8 28.80 -27.70 14.01
N GLN A 9 28.79 -27.20 15.24
CA GLN A 9 27.57 -27.11 16.04
C GLN A 9 26.50 -26.34 15.23
N PRO A 10 25.28 -26.87 15.09
CA PRO A 10 24.21 -26.15 14.40
C PRO A 10 23.92 -24.85 15.17
N SER A 11 23.94 -23.71 14.45
CA SER A 11 23.60 -22.42 15.05
C SER A 11 22.19 -22.48 15.61
N GLU A 12 22.01 -22.18 16.89
CA GLU A 12 20.69 -22.08 17.52
C GLU A 12 19.81 -21.13 16.72
N ALA A 13 18.73 -21.65 16.15
CA ALA A 13 17.73 -20.82 15.49
C ALA A 13 17.11 -19.88 16.52
N VAL A 14 17.22 -18.57 16.29
CA VAL A 14 16.57 -17.56 17.15
C VAL A 14 15.05 -17.71 17.00
N VAL A 15 14.43 -18.40 17.95
CA VAL A 15 12.96 -18.52 18.01
C VAL A 15 12.40 -17.20 18.54
N THR A 16 11.91 -16.35 17.66
CA THR A 16 11.22 -15.12 18.06
C THR A 16 9.88 -15.45 18.72
N ALA A 17 9.61 -14.87 19.89
CA ALA A 17 8.35 -15.03 20.60
C ALA A 17 7.13 -14.61 19.75
N PRO A 18 5.95 -15.23 19.93
CA PRO A 18 4.75 -14.87 19.17
C PRO A 18 4.28 -13.45 19.54
N VAL A 19 3.97 -12.63 18.53
CA VAL A 19 3.42 -11.28 18.69
C VAL A 19 1.91 -11.31 18.47
N THR A 20 1.12 -11.10 19.52
CA THR A 20 -0.34 -10.99 19.42
C THR A 20 -0.75 -9.61 18.91
N ARG A 21 -1.60 -9.57 17.87
CA ARG A 21 -2.23 -8.34 17.35
C ARG A 21 -3.74 -8.46 17.47
N VAL A 22 -4.36 -7.50 18.14
CA VAL A 22 -5.82 -7.40 18.27
C VAL A 22 -6.33 -6.37 17.26
N TYR A 23 -7.44 -6.69 16.59
CA TYR A 23 -8.06 -5.86 15.58
C TYR A 23 -9.53 -5.61 15.90
N THR A 24 -10.01 -4.42 15.55
CA THR A 24 -11.40 -4.00 15.72
C THR A 24 -11.98 -3.56 14.38
N PRO A 25 -13.24 -3.85 14.07
CA PRO A 25 -13.89 -3.35 12.85
C PRO A 25 -13.87 -1.82 12.81
N ALA A 26 -13.42 -1.25 11.70
CA ALA A 26 -13.41 0.21 11.50
C ALA A 26 -14.65 0.68 10.73
N PHE A 27 -14.90 0.14 9.53
CA PHE A 27 -16.13 0.41 8.76
C PHE A 27 -16.38 -0.66 7.67
N PRO A 28 -17.63 -0.81 7.18
CA PRO A 28 -17.97 -1.76 6.12
C PRO A 28 -17.48 -1.29 4.74
N LEU A 29 -17.09 -2.24 3.90
CA LEU A 29 -16.76 -2.03 2.49
C LEU A 29 -17.96 -2.34 1.60
N LYS A 30 -17.93 -1.85 0.35
CA LYS A 30 -18.99 -2.13 -0.63
C LYS A 30 -19.15 -3.64 -0.90
N TYR A 31 -18.04 -4.37 -1.01
CA TYR A 31 -17.89 -5.82 -1.14
C TYR A 31 -16.38 -6.18 -1.09
N GLY A 32 -16.05 -7.47 -1.07
CA GLY A 32 -14.69 -8.02 -1.17
C GLY A 32 -14.07 -7.82 -2.57
N CYS A 33 -13.30 -8.79 -3.08
CA CYS A 33 -12.77 -8.70 -4.45
C CYS A 33 -13.90 -8.71 -5.50
N ASN A 34 -15.01 -9.38 -5.21
CA ASN A 34 -16.16 -9.55 -6.11
C ASN A 34 -17.48 -9.17 -5.41
N PRO A 35 -18.53 -8.74 -6.15
CA PRO A 35 -19.78 -8.25 -5.56
C PRO A 35 -20.52 -9.20 -4.60
N HIS A 36 -20.38 -10.52 -4.80
CA HIS A 36 -21.02 -11.54 -3.97
C HIS A 36 -20.30 -11.77 -2.63
N GLN A 37 -19.07 -11.28 -2.48
CA GLN A 37 -18.27 -11.45 -1.27
C GLN A 37 -18.67 -10.40 -0.23
N LYS A 38 -19.77 -10.70 0.47
CA LYS A 38 -20.33 -9.89 1.56
C LYS A 38 -20.62 -10.79 2.78
N PRO A 39 -20.52 -10.27 4.02
CA PRO A 39 -20.06 -8.92 4.37
C PRO A 39 -18.56 -8.74 4.12
N ALA A 40 -18.13 -7.50 3.93
CA ALA A 40 -16.73 -7.11 3.82
C ALA A 40 -16.50 -5.84 4.65
N GLN A 41 -15.36 -5.76 5.34
CA GLN A 41 -15.04 -4.64 6.23
C GLN A 41 -13.54 -4.45 6.32
N ILE A 42 -13.11 -3.23 6.64
CA ILE A 42 -11.74 -2.96 7.05
C ILE A 42 -11.66 -2.96 8.58
N LEU A 43 -10.56 -3.48 9.11
CA LEU A 43 -10.26 -3.49 10.54
C LEU A 43 -9.08 -2.57 10.80
N SER A 44 -9.09 -1.91 11.96
CA SER A 44 -7.92 -1.24 12.50
C SER A 44 -7.33 -2.07 13.64
N ARG A 45 -6.06 -1.82 14.00
CA ARG A 45 -5.51 -2.41 15.23
C ARG A 45 -6.22 -1.78 16.44
N LEU A 46 -6.37 -2.55 17.51
CA LEU A 46 -6.93 -2.03 18.77
C LEU A 46 -6.18 -0.75 19.18
N ASP A 47 -6.95 0.28 19.54
CA ASP A 47 -6.48 1.61 19.92
C ASP A 47 -5.68 2.37 18.84
N GLN A 48 -5.72 1.92 17.58
CA GLN A 48 -5.12 2.63 16.45
C GLN A 48 -6.19 2.98 15.41
N LYS A 49 -6.14 4.22 14.93
CA LYS A 49 -6.95 4.67 13.79
C LYS A 49 -6.33 4.19 12.49
N LEU A 50 -7.14 4.11 11.44
CA LEU A 50 -6.63 3.94 10.08
C LEU A 50 -5.80 5.16 9.68
N PRO A 51 -4.77 5.00 8.82
CA PRO A 51 -3.91 6.10 8.39
C PRO A 51 -4.55 6.98 7.31
N PHE A 52 -5.88 6.91 7.15
CA PHE A 52 -6.65 7.66 6.17
C PHE A 52 -8.10 7.80 6.65
N ASP A 53 -8.78 8.80 6.11
CA ASP A 53 -10.22 9.02 6.28
C ASP A 53 -10.94 8.92 4.92
N VAL A 54 -12.14 8.37 4.91
CA VAL A 54 -13.02 8.38 3.72
C VAL A 54 -13.91 9.61 3.81
N LEU A 55 -13.61 10.63 2.99
CA LEU A 55 -14.38 11.88 3.00
C LEU A 55 -15.71 11.78 2.25
N ASN A 56 -15.79 10.91 1.23
CA ASN A 56 -16.99 10.70 0.44
C ASN A 56 -17.05 9.29 -0.16
N GLY A 57 -18.25 8.72 -0.28
CA GLY A 57 -18.52 7.42 -0.87
C GLY A 57 -18.19 6.22 0.04
N THR A 58 -18.25 5.02 -0.53
CA THR A 58 -17.94 3.75 0.16
C THR A 58 -16.98 2.91 -0.69
N PRO A 59 -15.72 2.73 -0.28
CA PRO A 59 -14.74 2.00 -1.07
C PRO A 59 -15.03 0.49 -1.10
N GLY A 60 -14.69 -0.16 -2.22
CA GLY A 60 -14.55 -1.61 -2.29
C GLY A 60 -13.16 -2.07 -1.87
N TYR A 61 -12.99 -3.38 -1.68
CA TYR A 61 -11.69 -3.97 -1.32
C TYR A 61 -10.55 -3.58 -2.28
N ILE A 62 -10.79 -3.69 -3.59
CA ILE A 62 -9.79 -3.36 -4.61
C ILE A 62 -9.47 -1.85 -4.60
N ASN A 63 -10.43 -0.98 -4.32
CA ASN A 63 -10.18 0.46 -4.27
C ASN A 63 -9.18 0.83 -3.17
N LEU A 64 -9.25 0.16 -2.02
CA LEU A 64 -8.31 0.37 -0.93
C LEU A 64 -6.91 -0.13 -1.28
N LEU A 65 -6.80 -1.27 -1.97
CA LEU A 65 -5.52 -1.79 -2.44
C LEU A 65 -4.88 -0.88 -3.50
N ASP A 66 -5.67 -0.42 -4.47
CA ASP A 66 -5.22 0.54 -5.49
C ASP A 66 -4.74 1.85 -4.84
N ALA A 67 -5.48 2.38 -3.88
CA ALA A 67 -5.10 3.60 -3.16
C ALA A 67 -3.81 3.42 -2.34
N ALA A 68 -3.65 2.29 -1.64
CA ALA A 68 -2.45 2.00 -0.87
C ALA A 68 -1.20 1.91 -1.76
N ASN A 69 -1.29 1.21 -2.89
CA ASN A 69 -0.19 1.10 -3.84
C ASN A 69 0.12 2.44 -4.52
N ALA A 70 -0.91 3.19 -4.92
CA ALA A 70 -0.72 4.51 -5.53
C ALA A 70 -0.01 5.49 -4.59
N TRP A 71 -0.39 5.49 -3.31
CA TRP A 71 0.26 6.30 -2.28
C TRP A 71 1.73 5.92 -2.08
N GLN A 72 2.05 4.63 -1.97
CA GLN A 72 3.44 4.16 -1.83
C GLN A 72 4.31 4.63 -3.00
N LEU A 73 3.83 4.45 -4.24
CA LEU A 73 4.58 4.87 -5.42
C LEU A 73 4.78 6.40 -5.48
N VAL A 74 3.77 7.19 -5.10
CA VAL A 74 3.91 8.66 -5.02
C VAL A 74 4.98 9.06 -4.00
N VAL A 75 5.01 8.41 -2.83
CA VAL A 75 6.03 8.65 -1.79
C VAL A 75 7.43 8.33 -2.32
N GLU A 76 7.60 7.17 -2.96
CA GLU A 76 8.88 6.75 -3.55
C GLU A 76 9.33 7.70 -4.67
N LEU A 77 8.44 8.10 -5.56
CA LEU A 77 8.73 9.08 -6.62
C LEU A 77 9.17 10.42 -6.05
N ARG A 78 8.50 10.90 -4.99
CA ARG A 78 8.89 12.15 -4.32
C ARG A 78 10.27 12.04 -3.68
N GLN A 79 10.59 10.92 -3.05
CA GLN A 79 11.91 10.67 -2.46
C GLN A 79 13.01 10.60 -3.53
N ALA A 80 12.74 9.94 -4.66
CA ALA A 80 13.71 9.75 -5.72
C ALA A 80 13.95 11.01 -6.57
N THR A 81 12.91 11.81 -6.81
CA THR A 81 12.96 12.93 -7.77
C THR A 81 12.91 14.31 -7.13
N GLY A 82 12.42 14.43 -5.90
CA GLY A 82 12.13 15.72 -5.27
C GLY A 82 10.95 16.48 -5.89
N LEU A 83 10.28 15.91 -6.90
CA LEU A 83 9.17 16.53 -7.62
C LEU A 83 7.81 16.10 -7.07
N ALA A 84 6.79 16.91 -7.30
CA ALA A 84 5.41 16.47 -7.17
C ALA A 84 5.14 15.35 -8.17
N SER A 85 4.35 14.35 -7.78
CA SER A 85 4.11 13.16 -8.58
C SER A 85 2.67 12.69 -8.43
N ALA A 86 2.20 11.97 -9.45
CA ALA A 86 0.91 11.30 -9.44
C ALA A 86 1.09 9.87 -9.95
N SER A 87 0.28 8.95 -9.43
CA SER A 87 0.22 7.59 -9.94
C SER A 87 -1.22 7.09 -9.96
N SER A 88 -1.47 6.12 -10.82
CA SER A 88 -2.76 5.44 -10.92
C SER A 88 -2.55 3.94 -10.97
N PHE A 89 -3.48 3.23 -10.32
CA PHE A 89 -3.52 1.78 -10.28
C PHE A 89 -4.89 1.31 -10.76
N LYS A 90 -4.90 0.13 -11.38
CA LYS A 90 -6.14 -0.54 -11.78
C LYS A 90 -5.97 -2.04 -11.53
N HIS A 91 -6.89 -2.60 -10.74
CA HIS A 91 -6.83 -4.01 -10.35
C HIS A 91 -5.48 -4.37 -9.71
N VAL A 92 -5.02 -3.51 -8.80
CA VAL A 92 -3.79 -3.66 -8.01
C VAL A 92 -2.51 -3.61 -8.87
N SER A 93 -2.63 -3.32 -10.16
CA SER A 93 -1.52 -3.20 -11.10
C SER A 93 -1.24 -1.73 -11.44
N PRO A 94 0.03 -1.31 -11.61
CA PRO A 94 0.35 0.05 -12.05
C PRO A 94 -0.28 0.32 -13.42
N ALA A 95 -1.06 1.40 -13.50
CA ALA A 95 -1.67 1.85 -14.76
C ALA A 95 -0.90 3.04 -15.36
N GLY A 96 -0.34 3.90 -14.51
CA GLY A 96 0.51 5.01 -14.95
C GLY A 96 1.14 5.75 -13.77
N ALA A 97 2.21 6.50 -14.06
CA ALA A 97 2.84 7.41 -13.11
C ALA A 97 3.48 8.58 -13.86
N ALA A 98 3.50 9.75 -13.22
CA ALA A 98 4.10 10.95 -13.77
C ALA A 98 4.73 11.80 -12.66
N VAL A 99 5.73 12.59 -13.02
CA VAL A 99 6.30 13.65 -12.19
C VAL A 99 5.99 15.00 -12.81
N ALA A 100 5.88 16.03 -11.98
CA ALA A 100 5.54 17.36 -12.42
C ALA A 100 6.63 17.94 -13.33
N VAL A 101 6.20 18.38 -14.51
CA VAL A 101 6.98 19.19 -15.42
C VAL A 101 6.18 20.46 -15.73
N PRO A 102 6.84 21.59 -16.01
CA PRO A 102 6.13 22.78 -16.48
C PRO A 102 5.31 22.45 -17.73
N LEU A 103 4.04 22.87 -17.73
CA LEU A 103 3.23 22.83 -18.95
C LEU A 103 3.80 23.83 -19.95
N THR A 104 3.75 23.48 -21.23
CA THR A 104 3.94 24.43 -22.33
C THR A 104 2.75 25.40 -22.41
N ASP A 105 2.93 26.54 -23.07
CA ASP A 105 1.84 27.50 -23.28
C ASP A 105 0.60 26.85 -23.95
N VAL A 106 0.84 25.92 -24.89
CA VAL A 106 -0.23 25.19 -25.59
C VAL A 106 -0.96 24.22 -24.66
N GLU A 107 -0.23 23.47 -23.82
CA GLU A 107 -0.84 22.56 -22.86
C GLU A 107 -1.63 23.32 -21.79
N TYR A 108 -1.12 24.47 -21.34
CA TYR A 108 -1.82 25.34 -20.40
C TYR A 108 -3.19 25.77 -20.95
N GLN A 109 -3.23 26.23 -22.21
CA GLN A 109 -4.49 26.59 -22.88
C GLN A 109 -5.45 25.41 -23.05
N ALA A 110 -4.94 24.18 -23.19
CA ALA A 110 -5.78 22.98 -23.34
C ALA A 110 -6.40 22.50 -22.01
N TYR A 111 -5.77 22.79 -20.87
CA TYR A 111 -6.24 22.36 -19.53
C TYR A 111 -7.10 23.39 -18.79
N GLU A 112 -7.01 24.69 -19.12
CA GLU A 112 -7.86 25.74 -18.51
C GLU A 112 -9.27 25.87 -19.13
N VAL A 113 -9.79 24.80 -19.74
CA VAL A 113 -11.17 24.77 -20.30
C VAL A 113 -12.19 24.32 -19.26
#